data_AF-A0A5A9FBI9-F1
#
_entry.id   AF-A0A5A9FBI9-F1
#
_cell.length_a   1.000
_cell.length_b   1.000
_cell.length_c   1.000
_cell.angle_alpha   90.00
_cell.angle_beta   90.00
_cell.angle_gamma   90.00
#
_symmetry.space_group_name_H-M   'P 1'
#
loop_
_entity.id
_entity.type
_entity.pdbx_description
1 polymer ?
#
loop_
_entity_poly.entity_id
_entity_poly.type
_entity_poly.pdbx_seq_one_letter_code
_entity_poly.pdbx_strand_id
1 'polypeptide(L)'
;MTRFAPMALMAFLTLAALPAAAEPMKGRYELRCQDPQTRQWTVAGQVTDPEIVDLPASGGKPGGREVRGTGTDGKPVVLPMPSDRTCMLSAR
;
A
#
# COMPACT_ATOMS: atom_id res chain seq x y z
N MET A 1 35.10 49.06 26.11
CA MET A 1 35.60 47.98 25.24
C MET A 1 34.96 46.67 25.67
N THR A 2 34.01 46.14 24.89
CA THR A 2 33.81 44.69 24.70
C THR A 2 32.72 44.51 23.65
N ARG A 3 33.15 44.12 22.46
CA ARG A 3 32.30 43.64 21.36
C ARG A 3 32.08 42.15 21.59
N PHE A 4 30.84 41.67 21.54
CA PHE A 4 30.55 40.25 21.38
C PHE A 4 29.51 40.05 20.28
N ALA A 5 29.88 39.17 19.35
CA ALA A 5 29.29 38.96 18.03
C ALA A 5 27.89 38.30 18.07
N PRO A 6 27.07 38.47 17.02
CA PRO A 6 25.80 37.74 16.89
C PRO A 6 26.10 36.38 16.28
N MET A 7 26.10 35.33 17.09
CA MET A 7 26.22 33.96 16.58
C MET A 7 24.85 33.45 16.19
N ALA A 8 24.66 33.37 14.87
CA ALA A 8 23.55 32.73 14.21
C ALA A 8 23.30 31.32 14.77
N LEU A 9 22.05 31.01 15.11
CA LEU A 9 21.59 29.63 15.26
C LEU A 9 20.28 29.49 14.49
N MET A 10 20.38 28.99 13.26
CA MET A 10 19.24 28.46 12.51
C MET A 10 18.60 27.36 13.34
N ALA A 11 17.40 27.60 13.87
CA ALA A 11 16.60 26.57 14.49
C ALA A 11 16.03 25.67 13.39
N PHE A 12 16.42 24.40 13.48
CA PHE A 12 16.11 23.30 12.60
C PHE A 12 14.60 23.15 12.36
N LEU A 13 14.17 23.26 11.09
CA LEU A 13 12.88 22.77 10.61
C LEU A 13 12.93 21.24 10.57
N THR A 14 12.64 20.57 11.69
CA THR A 14 12.41 19.13 11.69
C THR A 14 11.02 18.86 11.12
N LEU A 15 10.96 18.60 9.81
CA LEU A 15 9.77 18.15 9.11
C LEU A 15 9.44 16.72 9.59
N ALA A 16 8.50 16.59 10.52
CA ALA A 16 8.01 15.30 10.98
C ALA A 16 7.23 14.63 9.84
N ALA A 17 7.84 13.65 9.18
CA ALA A 17 7.15 12.78 8.24
C ALA A 17 6.18 11.88 9.02
N LEU A 18 4.91 12.26 9.08
CA LEU A 18 3.86 11.37 9.59
C LEU A 18 3.74 10.15 8.67
N PRO A 19 3.54 8.94 9.21
CA PRO A 19 3.29 7.78 8.37
C PRO A 19 2.03 8.03 7.57
N ALA A 20 2.15 8.01 6.25
CA ALA A 20 1.02 8.05 5.34
C ALA A 20 0.22 6.75 5.52
N ALA A 21 -0.66 6.73 6.50
CA ALA A 21 -1.71 5.73 6.57
C ALA A 21 -2.52 5.88 5.29
N ALA A 22 -2.43 4.89 4.40
CA ALA A 22 -3.14 4.90 3.14
C ALA A 22 -4.63 5.09 3.44
N GLU A 23 -5.18 6.22 3.01
CA GLU A 23 -6.61 6.49 3.17
C GLU A 23 -7.40 5.36 2.47
N PRO A 24 -8.49 4.86 3.07
CA PRO A 24 -9.27 3.78 2.49
C PRO A 24 -9.74 4.20 1.11
N MET A 25 -9.28 3.49 0.07
CA MET A 25 -9.64 3.77 -1.31
C MET A 25 -11.14 3.57 -1.46
N LYS A 26 -11.90 4.62 -1.78
CA LYS A 26 -13.35 4.52 -1.95
C LYS A 26 -13.72 4.11 -3.37
N GLY A 27 -14.62 3.15 -3.50
CA GLY A 27 -15.17 2.71 -4.80
C GLY A 27 -14.84 1.27 -5.15
N ARG A 28 -15.17 0.89 -6.39
CA ARG A 28 -14.98 -0.48 -6.90
C ARG A 28 -13.66 -0.59 -7.65
N TYR A 29 -12.90 -1.63 -7.33
CA TYR A 29 -11.60 -1.90 -7.90
C TYR A 29 -11.49 -3.36 -8.35
N GLU A 30 -10.61 -3.57 -9.32
CA GLU A 30 -10.14 -4.88 -9.73
C GLU A 30 -8.72 -5.11 -9.28
N LEU A 31 -8.50 -6.23 -8.60
CA LEU A 31 -7.16 -6.72 -8.40
C LEU A 31 -6.73 -7.45 -9.67
N ARG A 32 -5.70 -6.92 -10.33
CA ARG A 32 -5.10 -7.50 -11.52
C ARG A 32 -3.67 -7.90 -11.19
N CYS A 33 -3.31 -9.13 -11.51
CA CYS A 33 -1.94 -9.61 -11.34
C CYS A 33 -1.37 -10.01 -12.69
N GLN A 34 -0.15 -9.56 -12.95
CA GLN A 34 0.58 -9.92 -14.14
C GLN A 34 1.15 -11.33 -13.99
N ASP A 35 0.93 -12.17 -14.99
CA ASP A 35 1.56 -13.47 -15.07
C ASP A 35 3.06 -13.30 -15.41
N PRO A 36 3.97 -13.84 -14.59
CA PRO A 36 5.41 -13.64 -14.80
C PRO A 36 5.96 -14.35 -16.04
N GLN A 37 5.30 -15.40 -16.54
CA GLN A 37 5.75 -16.15 -17.71
C GLN A 37 5.26 -15.51 -19.02
N THR A 38 3.98 -15.18 -19.09
CA THR A 38 3.33 -14.66 -20.30
C THR A 38 3.28 -13.14 -20.36
N ARG A 39 3.60 -12.46 -19.25
CA ARG A 39 3.49 -11.00 -19.06
C ARG A 39 2.08 -10.44 -19.27
N GLN A 40 1.06 -11.29 -19.30
CA GLN A 40 -0.33 -10.88 -19.44
C GLN A 40 -0.92 -10.48 -18.09
N TRP A 41 -1.86 -9.55 -18.08
CA TRP A 41 -2.56 -9.14 -16.87
C TRP A 41 -3.88 -9.90 -16.73
N THR A 42 -4.04 -10.61 -15.62
CA THR A 42 -5.25 -11.38 -15.32
C THR A 42 -5.98 -10.78 -14.13
N VAL A 43 -7.31 -10.74 -14.17
CA VAL A 43 -8.13 -10.30 -13.04
C VAL A 43 -8.18 -11.42 -12.00
N ALA A 44 -7.68 -11.13 -10.80
CA ALA A 44 -7.74 -12.03 -9.66
C ALA A 44 -9.06 -11.89 -8.87
N GLY A 45 -9.68 -10.71 -8.92
CA GLY A 45 -10.99 -10.48 -8.30
C GLY A 45 -11.42 -9.01 -8.32
N GLN A 46 -12.67 -8.79 -7.91
CA GLN A 46 -13.27 -7.48 -7.71
C GLN A 46 -13.51 -7.23 -6.23
N VAL A 47 -13.20 -6.02 -5.79
CA VAL A 47 -13.33 -5.60 -4.39
C VAL A 47 -13.77 -4.14 -4.34
N THR A 48 -14.67 -3.85 -3.43
CA THR A 48 -15.15 -2.50 -3.14
C THR A 48 -14.55 -2.04 -1.83
N ASP A 49 -14.16 -0.77 -1.77
CA ASP A 49 -13.45 -0.16 -0.66
C ASP A 49 -12.21 -0.97 -0.22
N PRO A 50 -11.23 -1.23 -1.12
CA PRO A 50 -10.10 -2.09 -0.82
C PRO A 50 -9.17 -1.48 0.24
N GLU A 51 -8.75 -2.34 1.16
CA GLU A 51 -7.69 -2.10 2.13
C GLU A 51 -6.56 -3.09 1.89
N ILE A 52 -5.33 -2.58 1.71
CA ILE A 52 -4.15 -3.41 1.54
C ILE A 52 -3.56 -3.69 2.93
N VAL A 53 -3.46 -4.97 3.27
CA VAL A 53 -2.89 -5.43 4.54
C VAL A 53 -1.60 -6.19 4.25
N ASP A 54 -0.49 -5.74 4.84
CA ASP A 54 0.78 -6.45 4.78
C ASP A 54 0.77 -7.66 5.72
N LEU A 55 1.10 -8.83 5.19
CA LEU A 55 1.28 -10.05 5.96
C LEU A 55 2.75 -10.22 6.33
N PRO A 56 3.09 -10.40 7.61
CA PRO A 56 4.47 -10.66 8.01
C PRO A 56 4.94 -11.98 7.40
N ALA A 57 6.18 -12.00 6.93
CA ALA A 57 6.84 -13.25 6.57
C ALA A 57 6.90 -14.16 7.80
N SER A 58 6.35 -15.37 7.70
CA SER A 58 6.28 -16.31 8.82
C SER A 58 6.65 -17.71 8.36
N GLY A 59 7.50 -18.38 9.15
CA GLY A 59 7.86 -19.79 8.92
C GLY A 59 8.46 -20.11 7.55
N GLY A 60 9.34 -19.25 7.02
CA GLY A 60 10.02 -19.50 5.74
C GLY A 60 9.18 -19.23 4.48
N LYS A 61 7.95 -18.70 4.62
CA LYS A 61 7.16 -18.21 3.50
C LYS A 61 7.46 -16.72 3.26
N PRO A 62 7.68 -16.29 2.01
CA PRO A 62 7.82 -14.88 1.71
C PRO A 62 6.57 -14.15 2.21
N GLY A 63 6.77 -13.00 2.86
CA GLY A 63 5.67 -12.11 3.22
C GLY A 63 4.86 -11.75 1.98
N GLY A 64 3.56 -11.53 2.17
CA GLY A 64 2.62 -11.23 1.11
C GLY A 64 1.79 -10.01 1.46
N ARG A 65 0.91 -9.60 0.57
CA ARG A 65 -0.15 -8.66 0.88
C ARG A 65 -1.50 -9.32 0.64
N GLU A 66 -2.51 -8.85 1.34
CA GLU A 66 -3.89 -9.18 1.07
C GLU A 66 -4.66 -7.90 0.80
N VAL A 67 -5.62 -7.97 -0.12
CA VAL A 67 -6.59 -6.90 -0.33
C VAL A 67 -7.90 -7.33 0.30
N ARG A 68 -8.34 -6.59 1.30
CA ARG A 68 -9.62 -6.82 2.00
C ARG A 68 -10.63 -5.80 1.53
N GLY A 69 -11.89 -6.18 1.49
CA GLY A 69 -12.97 -5.25 1.21
C GLY A 69 -14.28 -5.99 0.99
N THR A 70 -15.16 -5.43 0.18
CA THR A 70 -16.48 -6.00 -0.09
C THR A 70 -16.59 -6.51 -1.53
N GLY A 71 -16.95 -7.77 -1.70
CA GLY A 71 -17.20 -8.39 -3.01
C GLY A 71 -18.39 -7.78 -3.74
N THR A 72 -18.58 -8.17 -5.00
CA THR A 72 -19.73 -7.73 -5.80
C THR A 72 -21.07 -8.24 -5.28
N ASP A 73 -21.04 -9.28 -4.45
CA ASP A 73 -22.17 -9.88 -3.74
C ASP A 73 -22.49 -9.19 -2.40
N GLY A 74 -21.74 -8.14 -2.04
CA GLY A 74 -21.92 -7.40 -0.79
C GLY A 74 -21.28 -8.10 0.43
N LYS A 75 -20.54 -9.20 0.24
CA LYS A 75 -19.91 -9.93 1.35
C LYS A 75 -18.45 -9.52 1.52
N PRO A 76 -17.88 -9.65 2.74
CA PRO A 76 -16.45 -9.48 2.94
C PRO A 76 -15.66 -10.45 2.06
N VAL A 77 -14.65 -9.94 1.37
CA VAL A 77 -13.73 -10.72 0.53
C VAL A 77 -12.29 -10.37 0.86
N VAL A 78 -11.43 -11.39 0.79
CA VAL A 78 -9.98 -11.24 0.90
C VAL A 78 -9.36 -11.79 -0.36
N LEU A 79 -8.67 -10.94 -1.11
CA LEU A 79 -7.98 -11.31 -2.33
C LEU A 79 -6.47 -11.36 -2.06
N PRO A 80 -5.79 -12.47 -2.38
CA PRO A 80 -4.35 -12.57 -2.20
C PRO A 80 -3.63 -11.63 -3.17
N MET A 81 -2.66 -10.89 -2.67
CA MET A 81 -1.72 -10.10 -3.47
C MET A 81 -0.33 -10.75 -3.34
N PRO A 82 -0.06 -11.80 -4.13
CA PRO A 82 1.21 -12.53 -4.10
C PRO A 82 2.41 -11.64 -4.37
N SER A 83 3.51 -11.89 -3.66
CA SER A 83 4.79 -11.19 -3.86
C SER A 83 5.62 -11.76 -5.01
N ASP A 84 5.30 -12.95 -5.52
CA ASP A 84 5.98 -13.56 -6.68
C ASP A 84 5.64 -12.91 -8.03
N ARG A 85 4.67 -11.98 -8.05
CA ARG A 85 4.22 -11.32 -9.27
C ARG A 85 3.75 -9.89 -9.02
N THR A 86 3.73 -9.09 -10.08
CA THR A 86 3.24 -7.71 -10.00
C THR A 86 1.73 -7.69 -9.95
N CYS A 87 1.15 -7.18 -8.87
CA CYS A 87 -0.29 -6.97 -8.75
C CYS A 87 -0.63 -5.47 -8.58
N MET A 88 -1.76 -5.06 -9.14
CA MET A 88 -2.24 -3.68 -9.16
C MET A 88 -3.75 -3.63 -8.94
N LEU A 89 -4.22 -2.65 -8.18
CA LEU A 89 -5.64 -2.29 -8.10
C LEU A 89 -5.98 -1.30 -9.20
N SER A 90 -6.92 -1.65 -10.07
CA SER A 90 -7.45 -0.77 -11.13
C SER A 90 -8.85 -0.33 -10.76
N ALA A 91 -9.12 0.98 -10.74
CA ALA A 91 -10.47 1.50 -10.56
C ALA A 91 -11.38 1.07 -11.71
N ARG A 92 -12.65 0.79 -11.41
CA ARG A 92 -13.63 0.26 -12.35
C ARG A 92 -14.83 1.20 -12.52
#